data_AF-A0A392M5X9-F1
#
_entry.id   AF-A0A392M5X9-F1
#
_cell.length_a   1.000
_cell.length_b   1.000
_cell.length_c   1.000
_cell.angle_alpha   90.00
_cell.angle_beta   90.00
_cell.angle_gamma   90.00
#
_symmetry.space_group_name_H-M   'P 1'
#
loop_
_entity.id
_entity.type
_entity.pdbx_description
1 polymer ?
#
loop_
_entity_poly.entity_id
_entity_poly.type
_entity_poly.pdbx_seq_one_letter_code
_entity_poly.pdbx_strand_id
1 'polypeptide(L)'
;MIVPMMRHLISQPIYLVVSNYLSVMNMTAHHPVGSFDFHACKGKEWKLILKEWLNLLKLMKNPKSFYLSLFLKEVLQNRLIEEDDPEIQSRVLDCLLNWKDDYFLPYAKHLRNLISYELTREELTTWSLSRESKMVEECHRAYLVPLVIRLLMPKVRKLRGLASRKKASICLRKAILSFIAGLDITELPLFFALLINPLQIVEKTDGPANLFWTLPIGCTSEFQASSLLEYFTLDNIASLSWKKKYGFLHVIEDIVGVFDELHIRPFLDLL
;
A
#
# COMPACT_ATOMS: atom_id res chain seq x y z
N MET A 1 -2.26 14.84 -36.08
CA MET A 1 -1.97 15.95 -35.14
C MET A 1 -2.85 16.00 -33.88
N ILE A 2 -4.04 15.37 -33.85
CA ILE A 2 -4.97 15.46 -32.70
C ILE A 2 -4.62 14.49 -31.54
N VAL A 3 -4.06 13.31 -31.85
CA VAL A 3 -3.69 12.30 -30.85
C VAL A 3 -2.53 12.72 -29.91
N PRO A 4 -1.45 13.39 -30.37
CA PRO A 4 -0.41 13.91 -29.48
C PRO A 4 -0.89 15.04 -28.57
N MET A 5 -1.82 15.88 -29.06
CA MET A 5 -2.37 17.02 -28.32
C MET A 5 -3.26 16.56 -27.15
N MET A 6 -4.09 15.53 -27.37
CA MET A 6 -4.85 14.87 -26.29
C MET A 6 -3.95 14.15 -25.27
N ARG A 7 -2.82 13.58 -25.70
CA ARG A 7 -1.82 12.98 -24.77
C ARG A 7 -1.22 14.04 -23.83
N HIS A 8 -0.95 15.25 -24.34
CA HIS A 8 -0.42 16.34 -23.53
C HIS A 8 -1.46 16.86 -22.51
N LEU A 9 -2.72 17.01 -22.95
CA LEU A 9 -3.85 17.46 -22.13
C LEU A 9 -4.27 16.47 -21.03
N ILE A 10 -4.05 15.17 -21.20
CA ILE A 10 -4.29 14.15 -20.16
C ILE A 10 -3.08 13.99 -19.22
N SER A 11 -1.86 14.21 -19.73
CA SER A 11 -0.63 14.06 -18.94
C SER A 11 -0.42 15.13 -17.86
N GLN A 12 -0.80 16.38 -18.15
CA GLN A 12 -0.67 17.48 -17.18
C GLN A 12 -1.53 17.28 -15.92
N PRO A 13 -2.84 16.97 -15.99
CA PRO A 13 -3.64 16.72 -14.80
C PRO A 13 -3.20 15.44 -14.07
N ILE A 14 -2.69 14.42 -14.75
CA ILE A 14 -2.11 13.22 -14.12
C ILE A 14 -0.87 13.58 -13.29
N TYR A 15 0.07 14.31 -13.88
CA TYR A 15 1.26 14.78 -13.17
C TYR A 15 0.88 15.68 -11.99
N LEU A 16 -0.08 16.59 -12.18
CA LEU A 16 -0.53 17.50 -11.13
C LEU A 16 -1.25 16.77 -9.98
N VAL A 17 -2.09 15.78 -10.26
CA VAL A 17 -2.78 15.00 -9.20
C VAL A 17 -1.79 14.10 -8.47
N VAL A 18 -0.87 13.45 -9.18
CA VAL A 18 0.19 12.63 -8.56
C VAL A 18 1.16 13.50 -7.78
N SER A 19 1.59 14.64 -8.33
CA SER A 19 2.45 15.61 -7.65
C SER A 19 1.74 16.27 -6.46
N ASN A 20 0.43 16.55 -6.56
CA ASN A 20 -0.37 17.04 -5.43
C ASN A 20 -0.53 15.96 -4.35
N TYR A 21 -0.78 14.70 -4.73
CA TYR A 21 -0.80 13.59 -3.78
C TYR A 21 0.54 13.41 -3.08
N LEU A 22 1.65 13.41 -3.84
CA LEU A 22 3.01 13.31 -3.30
C LEU A 22 3.35 14.51 -2.42
N SER A 23 2.96 15.73 -2.81
CA SER A 23 3.15 16.96 -2.04
C SER A 23 2.30 16.99 -0.75
N VAL A 24 1.04 16.54 -0.79
CA VAL A 24 0.19 16.35 0.41
C VAL A 24 0.77 15.29 1.34
N MET A 25 1.43 14.27 0.78
CA MET A 25 2.22 13.29 1.53
C MET A 25 3.62 13.80 1.92
N ASN A 26 3.92 15.09 1.76
CA ASN A 26 5.18 15.76 2.10
C ASN A 26 6.43 15.20 1.38
N MET A 27 6.30 14.78 0.11
CA MET A 27 7.42 14.34 -0.73
C MET A 27 7.46 15.17 -2.01
N THR A 28 8.57 15.87 -2.25
CA THR A 28 8.80 16.69 -3.44
C THR A 28 9.20 15.84 -4.63
N ALA A 29 8.43 15.90 -5.72
CA ALA A 29 8.91 15.43 -7.02
C ALA A 29 9.76 16.54 -7.65
N HIS A 30 11.06 16.33 -7.80
CA HIS A 30 11.95 17.26 -8.49
C HIS A 30 11.67 17.24 -10.00
N HIS A 31 10.97 18.25 -10.51
CA HIS A 31 11.25 18.95 -11.78
C HIS A 31 10.38 20.22 -11.87
N PRO A 32 10.95 21.41 -12.16
CA PRO A 32 10.22 22.68 -12.06
C PRO A 32 9.55 23.03 -13.38
N VAL A 33 8.23 22.85 -13.48
CA VAL A 33 7.41 23.60 -14.45
C VAL A 33 6.08 23.97 -13.82
N GLY A 34 5.89 25.29 -13.64
CA GLY A 34 4.62 25.94 -13.36
C GLY A 34 4.23 25.99 -11.88
N SER A 35 4.48 27.12 -11.21
CA SER A 35 3.93 27.40 -9.88
C SER A 35 2.41 27.54 -9.99
N PHE A 36 1.66 26.58 -9.46
CA PHE A 36 0.24 26.71 -9.21
C PHE A 36 -0.04 26.68 -7.71
N ASP A 37 -0.99 27.51 -7.30
CA ASP A 37 -1.18 27.94 -5.92
C ASP A 37 -1.58 26.76 -5.00
N PHE A 38 -0.74 26.50 -4.01
CA PHE A 38 -0.77 25.37 -3.08
C PHE A 38 -1.99 25.39 -2.12
N HIS A 39 -2.75 26.48 -2.12
CA HIS A 39 -3.76 26.76 -1.09
C HIS A 39 -5.17 26.15 -1.31
N ALA A 40 -5.44 25.46 -2.43
CA ALA A 40 -6.82 25.15 -2.85
C ALA A 40 -7.44 23.83 -2.33
N CYS A 41 -6.71 22.93 -1.67
CA CYS A 41 -7.29 21.65 -1.20
C CYS A 41 -6.92 21.32 0.24
N LYS A 42 -7.53 22.01 1.20
CA LYS A 42 -7.44 21.65 2.62
C LYS A 42 -8.50 20.60 2.98
N GLY A 43 -8.11 19.50 3.64
CA GLY A 43 -9.06 18.54 4.24
C GLY A 43 -9.45 17.35 3.36
N LYS A 44 -10.64 16.76 3.57
CA LYS A 44 -11.10 15.53 2.88
C LYS A 44 -11.39 15.71 1.37
N GLU A 45 -11.36 16.93 0.86
CA GLU A 45 -11.73 17.28 -0.51
C GLU A 45 -10.79 16.69 -1.57
N TRP A 46 -9.50 16.52 -1.26
CA TRP A 46 -8.57 15.87 -2.18
C TRP A 46 -8.96 14.43 -2.50
N LYS A 47 -9.64 13.73 -1.58
CA LYS A 47 -10.12 12.36 -1.81
C LYS A 47 -11.22 12.32 -2.85
N LEU A 48 -12.09 13.34 -2.89
CA LEU A 48 -13.12 13.48 -3.91
C LEU A 48 -12.48 13.71 -5.28
N ILE A 49 -11.49 14.61 -5.35
CA ILE A 49 -10.75 14.88 -6.59
C ILE A 49 -10.02 13.64 -7.08
N LEU A 50 -9.33 12.92 -6.18
CA LEU A 50 -8.64 11.68 -6.52
C LEU A 50 -9.62 10.62 -7.04
N LYS A 51 -10.78 10.50 -6.39
CA LYS A 51 -11.87 9.62 -6.83
C LYS A 51 -12.28 9.93 -8.26
N GLU A 52 -12.58 11.19 -8.58
CA GLU A 52 -12.97 11.59 -9.93
C GLU A 52 -11.85 11.35 -10.96
N TRP A 53 -10.60 11.61 -10.57
CA TRP A 53 -9.47 11.32 -11.43
C TRP A 53 -9.28 9.82 -11.71
N LEU A 54 -9.45 8.95 -10.70
CA LEU A 54 -9.42 7.50 -10.89
C LEU A 54 -10.57 7.01 -11.80
N ASN A 55 -11.74 7.64 -11.72
CA ASN A 55 -12.85 7.35 -12.65
C ASN A 55 -12.45 7.65 -14.11
N LEU A 56 -11.74 8.76 -14.34
CA LEU A 56 -11.25 9.10 -15.68
C LEU A 56 -10.16 8.12 -16.14
N LEU A 57 -9.21 7.78 -15.27
CA LEU A 57 -8.15 6.81 -15.58
C LEU A 57 -8.70 5.43 -15.92
N LYS A 58 -9.75 4.99 -15.23
CA LYS A 58 -10.42 3.72 -15.51
C LYS A 58 -10.91 3.63 -16.95
N LEU A 59 -11.23 4.75 -17.60
CA LEU A 59 -11.69 4.79 -19.00
C LEU A 59 -10.54 4.67 -20.02
N MET A 60 -9.28 4.72 -19.58
CA MET A 60 -8.12 4.58 -20.46
C MET A 60 -7.99 3.14 -20.98
N LYS A 61 -8.37 2.93 -22.25
CA LYS A 61 -8.36 1.60 -22.90
C LYS A 61 -6.96 1.02 -23.14
N ASN A 62 -5.92 1.86 -23.24
CA ASN A 62 -4.55 1.41 -23.50
C ASN A 62 -3.54 2.18 -22.62
N PRO A 63 -3.47 1.88 -21.33
CA PRO A 63 -2.59 2.60 -20.42
C PRO A 63 -1.11 2.34 -20.71
N LYS A 64 -0.75 1.22 -21.37
CA LYS A 64 0.63 0.90 -21.78
C LYS A 64 1.22 1.89 -22.79
N SER A 65 0.36 2.53 -23.59
CA SER A 65 0.80 3.53 -24.58
C SER A 65 1.13 4.91 -23.99
N PHE A 66 0.88 5.10 -22.69
CA PHE A 66 1.16 6.34 -21.98
C PHE A 66 2.65 6.44 -21.65
N TYR A 67 3.26 7.61 -21.89
CA TYR A 67 4.69 7.82 -21.64
C TYR A 67 5.08 7.57 -20.18
N LEU A 68 4.21 7.96 -19.23
CA LEU A 68 4.40 7.68 -17.80
C LEU A 68 3.63 6.43 -17.33
N SER A 69 3.36 5.47 -18.22
CA SER A 69 2.56 4.27 -17.89
C SER A 69 3.11 3.50 -16.69
N LEU A 70 4.42 3.23 -16.71
CA LEU A 70 5.09 2.48 -15.64
C LEU A 70 5.04 3.25 -14.32
N PHE A 71 5.41 4.53 -14.33
CA PHE A 71 5.32 5.40 -13.16
C PHE A 71 3.90 5.48 -12.59
N LEU A 72 2.89 5.64 -13.45
CA LEU A 72 1.49 5.67 -13.03
C LEU A 72 1.08 4.35 -12.39
N LYS A 73 1.47 3.23 -13.00
CA LYS A 73 1.19 1.89 -12.48
C LYS A 73 1.84 1.69 -11.11
N GLU A 74 3.09 2.11 -10.93
CA GLU A 74 3.79 2.08 -9.66
C GLU A 74 3.10 2.94 -8.59
N VAL A 75 2.65 4.15 -8.93
CA VAL A 75 1.90 5.00 -8.00
C VAL A 75 0.58 4.33 -7.58
N LEU A 76 -0.14 3.74 -8.53
CA LEU A 76 -1.37 2.99 -8.24
C LEU A 76 -1.11 1.80 -7.31
N GLN A 77 -0.11 0.96 -7.62
CA GLN A 77 0.20 -0.27 -6.89
C GLN A 77 0.91 -0.03 -5.55
N ASN A 78 1.77 0.97 -5.46
CA ASN A 78 2.62 1.18 -4.28
C ASN A 78 2.07 2.25 -3.34
N ARG A 79 1.15 3.10 -3.79
CA ARG A 79 0.63 4.23 -2.99
C ARG A 79 -0.87 4.17 -2.82
N LEU A 80 -1.59 4.27 -3.93
CA LEU A 80 -3.04 4.50 -3.89
C LEU A 80 -3.79 3.26 -3.41
N ILE A 81 -3.23 2.06 -3.60
CA ILE A 81 -3.79 0.83 -3.02
C ILE A 81 -3.68 0.79 -1.49
N GLU A 82 -2.75 1.53 -0.87
CA GLU A 82 -2.60 1.62 0.59
C GLU A 82 -3.58 2.64 1.21
N GLU A 83 -4.49 3.23 0.43
CA GLU A 83 -5.54 4.07 0.96
C GLU A 83 -6.56 3.24 1.76
N ASP A 84 -6.98 3.77 2.90
CA ASP A 84 -7.96 3.13 3.81
C ASP A 84 -9.42 3.24 3.32
N ASP A 85 -9.64 4.05 2.28
CA ASP A 85 -10.96 4.21 1.67
C ASP A 85 -11.19 3.08 0.63
N PRO A 86 -12.15 2.17 0.87
CA PRO A 86 -12.38 1.04 -0.03
C PRO A 86 -12.81 1.48 -1.43
N GLU A 87 -13.43 2.66 -1.56
CA GLU A 87 -13.85 3.19 -2.85
C GLU A 87 -12.63 3.63 -3.67
N ILE A 88 -11.61 4.20 -3.01
CA ILE A 88 -10.33 4.53 -3.65
C ILE A 88 -9.63 3.23 -4.07
N GLN A 89 -9.47 2.26 -3.16
CA GLN A 89 -8.83 0.98 -3.47
C GLN A 89 -9.53 0.26 -4.64
N SER A 90 -10.86 0.26 -4.67
CA SER A 90 -11.65 -0.36 -5.75
C SER A 90 -11.42 0.33 -7.10
N ARG A 91 -11.41 1.67 -7.13
CA ARG A 91 -11.13 2.43 -8.36
C ARG A 91 -9.69 2.26 -8.83
N VAL A 92 -8.72 2.15 -7.90
CA VAL A 92 -7.33 1.81 -8.22
C VAL A 92 -7.23 0.42 -8.85
N LEU A 93 -7.89 -0.57 -8.26
CA LEU A 93 -7.95 -1.93 -8.80
C LEU A 93 -8.53 -1.94 -10.21
N ASP A 94 -9.62 -1.21 -10.45
CA ASP A 94 -10.22 -1.05 -11.77
C ASP A 94 -9.25 -0.42 -12.78
N CYS A 95 -8.46 0.57 -12.38
CA CYS A 95 -7.43 1.16 -13.24
C CYS A 95 -6.34 0.14 -13.59
N LEU A 96 -5.87 -0.63 -12.60
CA LEU A 96 -4.82 -1.65 -12.81
C LEU A 96 -5.27 -2.75 -13.77
N LEU A 97 -6.56 -3.10 -13.79
CA LEU A 97 -7.10 -4.10 -14.72
C LEU A 97 -6.90 -3.69 -16.20
N ASN A 98 -6.76 -2.40 -16.50
CA ASN A 98 -6.52 -1.93 -17.86
C ASN A 98 -5.15 -2.32 -18.42
N TRP A 99 -4.17 -2.65 -17.57
CA TRP A 99 -2.88 -3.19 -18.03
C TRP A 99 -2.96 -4.65 -18.47
N LYS A 100 -4.00 -5.39 -18.05
CA LYS A 100 -4.21 -6.81 -18.43
C LYS A 100 -2.97 -7.66 -18.16
N ASP A 101 -2.38 -7.52 -16.99
CA ASP A 101 -1.23 -8.33 -16.62
C ASP A 101 -1.69 -9.72 -16.17
N ASP A 102 -0.97 -10.76 -16.61
CA ASP A 102 -1.34 -12.16 -16.38
C ASP A 102 -1.37 -12.52 -14.89
N TYR A 103 -0.46 -11.92 -14.10
CA TYR A 103 -0.43 -12.13 -12.64
C TYR A 103 -1.59 -11.51 -11.87
N PHE A 104 -2.42 -10.69 -12.52
CA PHE A 104 -3.43 -9.87 -11.85
C PHE A 104 -4.85 -10.28 -12.22
N LEU A 105 -5.10 -10.63 -13.49
CA LEU A 105 -6.44 -10.95 -13.98
C LEU A 105 -7.12 -12.14 -13.26
N PRO A 106 -6.45 -13.27 -13.00
CA PRO A 106 -7.07 -14.42 -12.33
C PRO A 106 -7.56 -14.10 -10.91
N TYR A 107 -6.90 -13.15 -10.24
CA TYR A 107 -7.13 -12.84 -8.83
C TYR A 107 -8.00 -11.60 -8.61
N ALA A 108 -8.48 -10.96 -9.67
CA ALA A 108 -9.25 -9.72 -9.58
C ALA A 108 -10.47 -9.82 -8.66
N LYS A 109 -11.18 -10.97 -8.67
CA LYS A 109 -12.32 -11.22 -7.78
C LYS A 109 -11.88 -11.31 -6.32
N HIS A 110 -10.83 -12.07 -6.03
CA HIS A 110 -10.25 -12.20 -4.70
C HIS A 110 -9.83 -10.84 -4.13
N LEU A 111 -9.14 -10.02 -4.94
CA LEU A 111 -8.73 -8.67 -4.56
C LEU A 111 -9.92 -7.74 -4.27
N ARG A 112 -11.01 -7.80 -5.06
CA ARG A 112 -12.23 -7.03 -4.78
C ARG A 112 -12.88 -7.46 -3.46
N ASN A 113 -12.93 -8.76 -3.19
CA ASN A 113 -13.51 -9.29 -1.97
C ASN A 113 -12.70 -8.88 -0.74
N LEU A 114 -11.36 -8.84 -0.83
CA LEU A 114 -10.50 -8.31 0.22
C LEU A 114 -10.70 -6.80 0.48
N ILE A 115 -11.11 -6.02 -0.53
CA ILE A 115 -11.43 -4.58 -0.36
C ILE A 115 -12.77 -4.42 0.37
N SER A 116 -13.81 -5.16 -0.02
CA SER A 116 -15.16 -5.08 0.57
C SER A 116 -15.18 -5.45 2.05
N TYR A 117 -15.70 -4.57 2.92
CA TYR A 117 -15.79 -4.84 4.36
C TYR A 117 -16.73 -6.00 4.71
N GLU A 118 -17.69 -6.27 3.84
CA GLU A 118 -18.70 -7.32 3.96
C GLU A 118 -18.08 -8.67 3.64
N LEU A 119 -17.31 -8.75 2.55
CA LEU A 119 -16.75 -9.99 2.03
C LEU A 119 -15.35 -10.31 2.57
N THR A 120 -14.61 -9.33 3.12
CA THR A 120 -13.21 -9.54 3.56
C THR A 120 -13.09 -10.75 4.49
N ARG A 121 -14.01 -10.93 5.45
CA ARG A 121 -13.91 -12.02 6.43
C ARG A 121 -14.06 -13.40 5.81
N GLU A 122 -15.01 -13.55 4.89
CA GLU A 122 -15.24 -14.79 4.16
C GLU A 122 -14.06 -15.07 3.22
N GLU A 123 -13.59 -14.05 2.52
CA GLU A 123 -12.47 -14.14 1.61
C GLU A 123 -11.19 -14.62 2.31
N LEU A 124 -10.87 -14.07 3.49
CA LEU A 124 -9.71 -14.49 4.29
C LEU A 124 -9.75 -15.96 4.73
N THR A 125 -10.91 -16.61 4.68
CA THR A 125 -11.06 -18.04 5.03
C THR A 125 -11.14 -18.96 3.82
N THR A 126 -11.44 -18.42 2.64
CA THR A 126 -11.67 -19.19 1.41
C THR A 126 -10.51 -19.09 0.44
N TRP A 127 -9.81 -17.96 0.42
CA TRP A 127 -8.58 -17.79 -0.32
C TRP A 127 -7.38 -18.07 0.59
N SER A 128 -6.39 -18.80 0.10
CA SER A 128 -5.14 -19.03 0.79
C SER A 128 -3.97 -18.54 -0.05
N LEU A 129 -3.00 -17.91 0.61
CA LEU A 129 -1.74 -17.51 -0.01
C LEU A 129 -0.62 -18.54 0.20
N SER A 130 -0.85 -19.62 0.96
CA SER A 130 0.17 -20.64 1.18
C SER A 130 0.41 -21.45 -0.11
N ARG A 131 1.66 -21.86 -0.34
CA ARG A 131 2.04 -22.58 -1.57
C ARG A 131 1.37 -23.95 -1.66
N GLU A 132 1.07 -24.56 -0.52
CA GLU A 132 0.40 -25.85 -0.42
C GLU A 132 -1.01 -25.80 -1.03
N SER A 133 -1.69 -24.65 -0.92
CA SER A 133 -3.05 -24.46 -1.44
C SER A 133 -3.12 -24.47 -2.97
N LYS A 134 -2.02 -24.14 -3.65
CA LYS A 134 -1.93 -23.95 -5.11
C LYS A 134 -2.97 -22.98 -5.69
N MET A 135 -3.58 -22.13 -4.85
CA MET A 135 -4.56 -21.14 -5.31
C MET A 135 -3.91 -19.95 -6.01
N VAL A 136 -2.62 -19.70 -5.76
CA VAL A 136 -1.81 -18.68 -6.44
C VAL A 136 -0.67 -19.37 -7.18
N GLU A 137 -0.52 -19.06 -8.46
CA GLU A 137 0.54 -19.61 -9.31
C GLU A 137 1.89 -18.99 -8.96
N GLU A 138 2.93 -19.80 -9.00
CA GLU A 138 4.28 -19.41 -8.59
C GLU A 138 4.81 -18.19 -9.35
N CYS A 139 4.62 -18.17 -10.67
CA CYS A 139 5.04 -17.07 -11.54
C CYS A 139 4.33 -15.74 -11.23
N HIS A 140 3.17 -15.78 -10.57
CA HIS A 140 2.39 -14.59 -10.22
C HIS A 140 2.77 -14.03 -8.83
N ARG A 141 3.35 -14.84 -7.95
CA ARG A 141 3.58 -14.49 -6.54
C ARG A 141 4.42 -13.25 -6.35
N ALA A 142 5.52 -13.14 -7.12
CA ALA A 142 6.45 -12.01 -7.07
C ALA A 142 5.77 -10.64 -7.27
N TYR A 143 4.62 -10.61 -7.95
CA TYR A 143 3.85 -9.39 -8.22
C TYR A 143 2.56 -9.29 -7.42
N LEU A 144 1.88 -10.42 -7.20
CA LEU A 144 0.59 -10.46 -6.51
C LEU A 144 0.74 -10.29 -5.00
N VAL A 145 1.67 -11.01 -4.36
CA VAL A 145 1.81 -11.01 -2.90
C VAL A 145 2.13 -9.60 -2.37
N PRO A 146 3.07 -8.84 -2.97
CA PRO A 146 3.29 -7.45 -2.58
C PRO A 146 2.03 -6.58 -2.64
N LEU A 147 1.21 -6.78 -3.68
CA LEU A 147 -0.02 -6.02 -3.87
C LEU A 147 -1.06 -6.37 -2.80
N VAL A 148 -1.22 -7.66 -2.46
CA VAL A 148 -2.13 -8.11 -1.40
C VAL A 148 -1.71 -7.56 -0.04
N ILE A 149 -0.41 -7.59 0.28
CA ILE A 149 0.13 -7.01 1.52
C ILE A 149 -0.23 -5.52 1.60
N ARG A 150 0.06 -4.74 0.55
CA ARG A 150 -0.25 -3.30 0.49
C ARG A 150 -1.76 -3.02 0.62
N LEU A 151 -2.60 -3.83 -0.01
CA LEU A 151 -4.06 -3.70 0.03
C LEU A 151 -4.63 -3.94 1.44
N LEU A 152 -4.09 -4.90 2.18
CA LEU A 152 -4.56 -5.26 3.53
C LEU A 152 -3.97 -4.39 4.64
N MET A 153 -2.80 -3.81 4.41
CA MET A 153 -2.06 -3.01 5.39
C MET A 153 -2.88 -1.89 6.09
N PRO A 154 -3.76 -1.13 5.39
CA PRO A 154 -4.57 -0.09 6.04
C PRO A 154 -5.49 -0.67 7.12
N LYS A 155 -6.06 -1.87 6.86
CA LYS A 155 -6.95 -2.59 7.78
C LYS A 155 -6.20 -3.17 9.00
N VAL A 156 -4.90 -3.43 8.86
CA VAL A 156 -4.03 -3.84 9.98
C VAL A 156 -3.69 -2.65 10.88
N ARG A 157 -3.19 -1.56 10.27
CA ARG A 157 -2.70 -0.37 10.97
C ARG A 157 -3.83 0.40 11.67
N LYS A 158 -5.00 0.55 11.04
CA LYS A 158 -6.09 1.38 11.55
C LYS A 158 -7.17 0.56 12.24
N LEU A 159 -7.24 0.69 13.56
CA LEU A 159 -8.36 0.15 14.33
C LEU A 159 -9.59 1.05 14.14
N ARG A 160 -10.74 0.50 13.75
CA ARG A 160 -11.99 1.28 13.65
C ARG A 160 -12.44 1.73 15.04
N GLY A 161 -12.39 3.04 15.29
CA GLY A 161 -12.46 3.67 16.62
C GLY A 161 -13.82 3.75 17.32
N LEU A 162 -14.85 3.01 16.91
CA LEU A 162 -16.11 2.98 17.66
C LEU A 162 -16.05 1.86 18.72
N ALA A 163 -16.35 2.19 19.98
CA ALA A 163 -16.26 1.26 21.10
C ALA A 163 -17.02 -0.07 20.87
N SER A 164 -18.20 -0.01 20.23
CA SER A 164 -18.99 -1.19 19.87
C SER A 164 -18.37 -2.08 18.78
N ARG A 165 -17.47 -1.52 17.95
CA ARG A 165 -16.81 -2.22 16.83
C ARG A 165 -15.34 -2.56 17.10
N LYS A 166 -14.80 -2.17 18.26
CA LYS A 166 -13.40 -2.41 18.63
C LYS A 166 -13.05 -3.91 18.60
N LYS A 167 -13.87 -4.76 19.22
CA LYS A 167 -13.66 -6.22 19.24
C LYS A 167 -13.70 -6.81 17.83
N ALA A 168 -14.67 -6.43 17.01
CA ALA A 168 -14.76 -6.87 15.62
C ALA A 168 -13.55 -6.41 14.79
N SER A 169 -13.03 -5.20 15.03
CA SER A 169 -11.82 -4.70 14.36
C SER A 169 -10.57 -5.47 14.76
N ILE A 170 -10.42 -5.84 16.05
CA ILE A 170 -9.29 -6.67 16.53
C ILE A 170 -9.39 -8.07 15.92
N CYS A 171 -10.57 -8.70 15.93
CA CYS A 171 -10.75 -10.01 15.29
C CYS A 171 -10.45 -9.97 13.78
N LEU A 172 -10.84 -8.90 13.09
CA LEU A 172 -10.50 -8.73 11.67
C LEU A 172 -8.98 -8.59 11.48
N ARG A 173 -8.31 -7.80 12.32
CA ARG A 173 -6.84 -7.68 12.26
C ARG A 173 -6.19 -9.05 12.45
N LYS A 174 -6.57 -9.81 13.49
CA LYS A 174 -6.04 -11.16 13.72
C LYS A 174 -6.28 -12.08 12.54
N ALA A 175 -7.48 -12.07 11.94
CA ALA A 175 -7.76 -12.85 10.74
C ALA A 175 -6.87 -12.46 9.54
N ILE A 176 -6.63 -11.16 9.34
CA ILE A 176 -5.70 -10.67 8.31
C ILE A 176 -4.27 -11.13 8.62
N LEU A 177 -3.84 -11.03 9.88
CA LEU A 177 -2.51 -11.50 10.31
C LEU A 177 -2.36 -13.01 10.09
N SER A 178 -3.37 -13.81 10.39
CA SER A 178 -3.35 -15.26 10.14
C SER A 178 -3.27 -15.59 8.65
N PHE A 179 -3.98 -14.82 7.82
CA PHE A 179 -3.92 -14.95 6.37
C PHE A 179 -2.53 -14.58 5.82
N ILE A 180 -1.90 -13.53 6.34
CA ILE A 180 -0.53 -13.12 5.97
C ILE A 180 0.51 -14.11 6.50
N ALA A 181 0.29 -14.72 7.68
CA ALA A 181 1.17 -15.74 8.25
C ALA A 181 1.21 -17.04 7.40
N GLY A 182 0.28 -17.21 6.44
CA GLY A 182 0.36 -18.28 5.46
C GLY A 182 1.35 -18.02 4.30
N LEU A 183 2.01 -16.85 4.26
CA LEU A 183 3.07 -16.55 3.31
C LEU A 183 4.41 -17.12 3.76
N ASP A 184 5.30 -17.38 2.80
CA ASP A 184 6.65 -17.76 3.15
C ASP A 184 7.42 -16.60 3.79
N ILE A 185 8.40 -16.94 4.60
CA ILE A 185 9.33 -16.00 5.25
C ILE A 185 9.95 -15.02 4.23
N THR A 186 10.26 -15.47 3.01
CA THR A 186 10.87 -14.64 1.96
C THR A 186 9.93 -13.58 1.38
N GLU A 187 8.62 -13.69 1.62
CA GLU A 187 7.58 -12.80 1.11
C GLU A 187 7.09 -11.80 2.17
N LEU A 188 7.37 -12.06 3.45
CA LEU A 188 7.04 -11.21 4.58
C LEU A 188 7.83 -9.89 4.75
N PRO A 189 9.01 -9.66 4.14
CA PRO A 189 9.76 -8.43 4.43
C PRO A 189 8.99 -7.14 4.14
N LEU A 190 8.19 -7.11 3.06
CA LEU A 190 7.36 -5.95 2.73
C LEU A 190 6.27 -5.71 3.79
N PHE A 191 5.73 -6.75 4.42
CA PHE A 191 4.72 -6.60 5.45
C PHE A 191 5.30 -5.86 6.67
N PHE A 192 6.45 -6.32 7.17
CA PHE A 192 7.10 -5.70 8.34
C PHE A 192 7.64 -4.29 8.04
N ALA A 193 8.22 -4.10 6.85
CA ALA A 193 8.56 -2.79 6.30
C ALA A 193 7.40 -1.78 6.37
N LEU A 194 6.24 -2.19 5.87
CA LEU A 194 5.05 -1.36 5.86
C LEU A 194 4.50 -1.19 7.28
N LEU A 195 4.62 -2.18 8.16
CA LEU A 195 4.13 -2.06 9.53
C LEU A 195 4.80 -0.91 10.29
N ILE A 196 6.12 -0.71 10.12
CA ILE A 196 6.88 0.34 10.80
C ILE A 196 6.75 1.73 10.17
N ASN A 197 6.42 1.81 8.87
CA ASN A 197 6.38 3.06 8.10
C ASN A 197 5.56 4.22 8.76
N PRO A 198 4.37 3.98 9.36
CA PRO A 198 3.58 5.04 10.02
C PRO A 198 4.24 5.67 11.24
N LEU A 199 5.23 5.00 11.82
CA LEU A 199 5.99 5.55 12.93
C LEU A 199 6.77 6.79 12.45
N GLN A 200 7.14 6.89 11.17
CA GLN A 200 7.85 8.06 10.60
C GLN A 200 9.12 8.41 11.41
N ILE A 201 9.81 7.38 11.88
CA ILE A 201 11.03 7.49 12.69
C ILE A 201 12.21 7.99 11.82
N VAL A 202 12.11 7.79 10.50
CA VAL A 202 13.01 8.39 9.51
C VAL A 202 12.68 9.88 9.41
N GLU A 203 13.58 10.76 9.90
CA GLU A 203 13.45 12.20 9.66
C GLU A 203 13.37 12.49 8.16
N LYS A 204 12.57 13.51 7.82
CA LYS A 204 12.51 14.12 6.49
C LYS A 204 13.88 14.71 6.12
N THR A 205 14.78 13.87 5.63
CA THR A 205 15.98 14.29 4.91
C THR A 205 15.92 13.72 3.51
N ASP A 206 16.54 14.41 2.56
CA ASP A 206 16.60 14.09 1.12
C ASP A 206 17.31 12.75 0.79
N GLY A 207 17.40 11.84 1.76
CA GLY A 207 17.90 10.48 1.69
C GLY A 207 16.79 9.43 1.90
N PRO A 208 17.04 8.24 2.47
CA PRO A 208 16.46 6.94 2.09
C PRO A 208 14.97 6.69 2.42
N ALA A 209 14.16 7.74 2.60
CA ALA A 209 12.71 7.66 2.53
C ALA A 209 12.20 7.09 1.20
N ASN A 210 13.05 7.04 0.16
CA ASN A 210 12.84 6.34 -1.12
C ASN A 210 12.97 4.81 -1.06
N LEU A 211 13.59 4.22 -0.02
CA LEU A 211 13.94 2.78 0.00
C LEU A 211 12.75 1.86 -0.23
N PHE A 212 11.58 2.17 0.34
CA PHE A 212 10.38 1.32 0.24
C PHE A 212 9.57 1.49 -1.03
N TRP A 213 9.88 2.52 -1.80
CA TRP A 213 9.09 2.96 -2.95
C TRP A 213 9.79 2.64 -4.27
N THR A 214 11.12 2.56 -4.25
CA THR A 214 11.95 2.18 -5.39
C THR A 214 12.21 0.68 -5.49
N LEU A 215 11.80 -0.13 -4.49
CA LEU A 215 11.91 -1.59 -4.57
C LEU A 215 11.07 -2.10 -5.75
N PRO A 216 11.71 -2.60 -6.82
CA PRO A 216 10.99 -3.17 -7.95
C PRO A 216 10.16 -4.34 -7.45
N ILE A 217 8.96 -4.48 -8.01
CA ILE A 217 8.08 -5.61 -7.74
C ILE A 217 8.86 -6.89 -8.12
N GLY A 218 9.24 -7.70 -7.12
CA GLY A 218 10.04 -8.91 -7.30
C GLY A 218 11.45 -8.90 -6.69
N CYS A 219 11.94 -7.77 -6.17
CA CYS A 219 13.25 -7.72 -5.49
C CYS A 219 13.06 -7.84 -3.96
N THR A 220 12.78 -9.04 -3.47
CA THR A 220 12.74 -9.33 -2.02
C THR A 220 14.13 -9.63 -1.44
N SER A 221 15.19 -9.63 -2.27
CA SER A 221 16.50 -10.17 -1.91
C SER A 221 17.30 -9.32 -0.92
N GLU A 222 16.94 -8.06 -0.68
CA GLU A 222 17.69 -7.20 0.25
C GLU A 222 16.76 -6.30 1.06
N PHE A 223 15.80 -6.89 1.78
CA PHE A 223 15.27 -6.20 2.94
C PHE A 223 16.38 -6.09 4.01
N GLN A 224 17.13 -4.99 3.99
CA GLN A 224 18.12 -4.69 5.01
C GLN A 224 17.42 -4.06 6.20
N ALA A 225 16.88 -4.91 7.09
CA ALA A 225 16.35 -4.48 8.39
C ALA A 225 17.32 -3.55 9.12
N SER A 226 18.63 -3.82 8.99
CA SER A 226 19.72 -2.99 9.51
C SER A 226 19.63 -1.51 9.13
N SER A 227 19.33 -1.19 7.86
CA SER A 227 19.19 0.21 7.42
C SER A 227 18.01 0.94 8.07
N LEU A 228 16.99 0.19 8.51
CA LEU A 228 15.80 0.75 9.15
C LEU A 228 16.04 0.96 10.64
N LEU A 229 16.77 0.04 11.27
CA LEU A 229 17.14 0.11 12.68
C LEU A 229 18.00 1.33 13.01
N GLU A 230 18.82 1.81 12.06
CA GLU A 230 19.60 3.06 12.22
C GLU A 230 18.73 4.26 12.60
N TYR A 231 17.45 4.26 12.20
CA TYR A 231 16.53 5.34 12.53
C TYR A 231 15.89 5.21 13.90
N PHE A 232 15.84 4.02 14.51
CA PHE A 232 15.24 3.77 15.83
C PHE A 232 16.11 4.27 16.98
N THR A 233 16.47 5.56 16.94
CA THR A 233 17.15 6.26 18.02
C THR A 233 16.19 6.59 19.16
N LEU A 234 16.73 6.76 20.36
CA LEU A 234 15.94 7.10 21.55
C LEU A 234 15.17 8.41 21.35
N ASP A 235 15.78 9.40 20.68
CA ASP A 235 15.17 10.70 20.38
C ASP A 235 14.00 10.57 19.40
N ASN A 236 14.18 9.80 18.32
CA ASN A 236 13.11 9.57 17.33
C ASN A 236 11.93 8.83 17.97
N ILE A 237 12.19 7.83 18.80
CA ILE A 237 11.16 7.11 19.55
C ILE A 237 10.48 8.04 20.57
N ALA A 238 11.24 8.88 21.28
CA ALA A 238 10.69 9.85 22.23
C ALA A 238 9.73 10.84 21.54
N SER A 239 10.04 11.26 20.31
CA SER A 239 9.22 12.19 19.51
C SER A 239 7.85 11.63 19.09
N LEU A 240 7.66 10.30 19.08
CA LEU A 240 6.40 9.68 18.69
C LEU A 240 5.29 10.00 19.68
N SER A 241 4.12 10.40 19.16
CA SER A 241 2.92 10.56 19.99
C SER A 241 2.57 9.24 20.72
N TRP A 242 2.06 9.35 21.96
CA TRP A 242 1.60 8.18 22.72
C TRP A 242 0.56 7.34 21.95
N LYS A 243 -0.30 7.97 21.15
CA LYS A 243 -1.27 7.28 20.30
C LYS A 243 -0.61 6.36 19.26
N LYS A 244 0.48 6.81 18.63
CA LYS A 244 1.26 5.99 17.68
C LYS A 244 1.93 4.82 18.40
N LYS A 245 2.61 5.07 19.53
CA LYS A 245 3.28 4.03 20.34
C LYS A 245 2.29 2.96 20.79
N TYR A 246 1.20 3.38 21.43
CA TYR A 246 0.18 2.47 21.94
C TYR A 246 -0.50 1.70 20.81
N GLY A 247 -0.87 2.37 19.71
CA GLY A 247 -1.47 1.72 18.56
C GLY A 247 -0.56 0.65 17.94
N PHE A 248 0.73 0.94 17.84
CA PHE A 248 1.73 0.00 17.34
C PHE A 248 1.88 -1.21 18.26
N LEU A 249 2.02 -1.01 19.58
CA LEU A 249 2.13 -2.10 20.56
C LEU A 249 0.96 -3.10 20.49
N HIS A 250 -0.27 -2.62 20.29
CA HIS A 250 -1.43 -3.50 20.09
C HIS A 250 -1.33 -4.35 18.81
N VAL A 251 -0.70 -3.83 17.77
CA VAL A 251 -0.48 -4.60 16.53
C VAL A 251 0.63 -5.63 16.76
N ILE A 252 1.69 -5.28 17.48
CA ILE A 252 2.77 -6.21 17.86
C ILE A 252 2.23 -7.36 18.71
N GLU A 253 1.41 -7.06 19.72
CA GLU A 253 0.75 -8.08 20.54
C GLU A 253 -0.08 -9.05 19.69
N ASP A 254 -0.85 -8.53 18.73
CA ASP A 254 -1.63 -9.36 17.81
C ASP A 254 -0.73 -10.18 16.86
N ILE A 255 0.42 -9.66 16.42
CA ILE A 255 1.38 -10.38 15.56
C ILE A 255 2.02 -11.53 16.33
N VAL A 256 2.56 -11.27 17.52
CA VAL A 256 3.18 -12.29 18.37
C VAL A 256 2.18 -13.37 18.78
N GLY A 257 0.91 -13.02 18.93
CA GLY A 257 -0.15 -13.98 19.22
C GLY A 257 -0.64 -14.79 18.02
N VAL A 258 -0.24 -14.48 16.79
CA VAL A 258 -0.76 -15.12 15.56
C VAL A 258 0.32 -15.81 14.74
N PHE A 259 1.48 -15.18 14.55
CA PHE A 259 2.57 -15.75 13.79
C PHE A 259 3.34 -16.77 14.65
N ASP A 260 3.88 -17.80 14.01
CA ASP A 260 4.77 -18.74 14.70
C ASP A 260 6.19 -18.16 14.85
N GLU A 261 7.02 -18.86 15.64
CA GLU A 261 8.39 -18.45 15.90
C GLU A 261 9.23 -18.33 14.62
N LEU A 262 9.03 -19.22 13.64
CA LEU A 262 9.82 -19.25 12.42
C LEU A 262 9.56 -18.03 11.55
N HIS A 263 8.31 -17.58 11.47
CA HIS A 263 7.92 -16.42 10.67
C HIS A 263 8.22 -15.09 11.36
N ILE A 264 8.22 -15.02 12.69
CA ILE A 264 8.53 -13.78 13.44
C ILE A 264 10.03 -13.58 13.58
N ARG A 265 10.79 -14.65 13.89
CA ARG A 265 12.19 -14.56 14.31
C ARG A 265 13.08 -13.69 13.42
N PRO A 266 12.99 -13.74 12.07
CA PRO A 266 13.82 -12.90 11.19
C PRO A 266 13.53 -11.38 11.29
N PHE A 267 12.39 -11.01 11.88
CA PHE A 267 11.90 -9.63 11.93
C PHE A 267 11.79 -9.08 13.37
N LEU A 268 12.22 -9.84 14.38
CA LEU A 268 12.11 -9.44 15.80
C LEU A 268 12.78 -8.10 16.10
N ASP A 269 13.89 -7.78 15.43
CA ASP A 269 14.59 -6.51 15.65
C ASP A 269 13.72 -5.28 15.29
N LEU A 270 12.68 -5.46 14.46
CA LEU A 270 11.78 -4.41 14.00
C LEU A 270 10.51 -4.26 14.85
N LEU A 271 10.25 -5.19 15.78
CA LEU A 271 9.02 -5.26 16.59
C LEU A 271 9.26 -4.74 18.01
#